data_AF-A0AAD3H078-F1
#
_entry.id   AF-A0AAD3H078-F1
#
_cell.length_a   1.000
_cell.length_b   1.000
_cell.length_c   1.000
_cell.angle_alpha   90.00
_cell.angle_beta   90.00
_cell.angle_gamma   90.00
#
_symmetry.space_group_name_H-M   'P 1'
#
loop_
_entity.id
_entity.type
_entity.pdbx_description
1 polymer ?
#
loop_
_entity_poly.entity_id
_entity_poly.type
_entity_poly.pdbx_seq_one_letter_code
_entity_poly.pdbx_strand_id
1 'polypeptide(L)'
;MIGSEIKFSDDSAQKDSRRRSCWTPKSNSEFWLTIIWIVVIPLAGIITGMVFLGLGIQNRESSKDLDSSVDFVQLENKCTISEITFIKTIQKTGDKGKKTGCEDVYQYWFTALNLQDEDPVYQNITNDTFVSFDKHQKRDTNDCSRSTRVDPLLEVNDEVDCWRPSQPGTDLNKWYRCGNEECIKVFPPADDVDRARNIAGSQYLGGIIALSVSSGMLVIGSVITWWLRKKYYPETIASNRNLPTARFLWD
;
A
#
# COMPACT_ATOMS: atom_id res chain seq x y z
N MET A 1 10.22 26.62 96.48
CA MET A 1 10.47 25.19 96.13
C MET A 1 9.86 24.99 94.76
N ILE A 2 10.64 25.21 93.70
CA ILE A 2 11.50 24.23 93.00
C ILE A 2 10.63 23.14 92.36
N GLY A 3 10.60 23.11 91.02
CA GLY A 3 10.01 22.01 90.25
C GLY A 3 9.59 22.39 88.83
N SER A 4 10.53 22.88 88.02
CA SER A 4 10.38 23.06 86.58
C SER A 4 10.64 21.74 85.83
N GLU A 5 9.66 21.23 85.08
CA GLU A 5 9.89 20.24 84.02
C GLU A 5 9.47 20.85 82.67
N ILE A 6 10.47 21.37 81.95
CA ILE A 6 10.34 21.77 80.55
C ILE A 6 10.67 20.52 79.72
N LYS A 7 9.66 19.89 79.10
CA LYS A 7 9.88 18.86 78.09
C LYS A 7 10.13 19.52 76.74
N PHE A 8 11.40 19.57 76.35
CA PHE A 8 11.85 19.84 74.99
C PHE A 8 11.59 18.59 74.16
N SER A 9 10.65 18.64 73.21
CA SER A 9 10.41 17.56 72.26
C SER A 9 11.14 17.90 70.97
N ASP A 10 12.18 17.13 70.68
CA ASP A 10 13.07 17.31 69.52
C ASP A 10 12.33 17.17 68.19
N ASP A 11 12.05 18.30 67.56
CA ASP A 11 11.96 18.46 66.11
C ASP A 11 13.39 18.46 65.54
N SER A 12 13.98 17.28 65.28
CA SER A 12 15.11 17.24 64.36
C SER A 12 15.30 15.90 63.66
N ALA A 13 15.38 15.99 62.34
CA ALA A 13 16.02 15.03 61.45
C ALA A 13 15.25 13.73 61.13
N GLN A 14 13.99 13.84 60.68
CA GLN A 14 13.49 12.92 59.64
C GLN A 14 14.14 13.30 58.31
N LYS A 15 15.43 13.01 58.21
CA LYS A 15 16.26 13.16 57.01
C LYS A 15 15.73 12.16 56.00
N ASP A 16 14.84 12.67 55.15
CA ASP A 16 14.17 12.03 54.03
C ASP A 16 15.21 11.32 53.15
N SER A 17 15.58 10.11 53.58
CA SER A 17 16.41 9.17 52.86
C SER A 17 15.57 8.60 51.73
N ARG A 18 15.22 9.47 50.78
CA ARG A 18 14.81 9.10 49.44
C ARG A 18 15.99 8.35 48.84
N ARG A 19 16.05 7.05 49.14
CA ARG A 19 16.73 6.05 48.35
C ARG A 19 16.22 6.27 46.94
N ARG A 20 16.99 7.03 46.15
CA ARG A 20 16.84 7.06 44.70
C ARG A 20 17.14 5.63 44.31
N SER A 21 16.10 4.81 44.22
CA SER A 21 16.18 3.46 43.69
C SER A 21 16.76 3.63 42.30
N CYS A 22 18.06 3.36 42.17
CA CYS A 22 18.72 3.31 40.88
C CYS A 22 17.91 2.35 40.02
N TRP A 23 17.23 2.90 39.02
CA TRP A 23 16.53 2.13 38.01
C TRP A 23 17.59 1.35 37.23
N THR A 24 17.92 0.16 37.72
CA THR A 24 18.60 -0.83 36.89
C THR A 24 17.57 -1.32 35.89
N PRO A 25 17.83 -1.22 34.57
CA PRO A 25 16.90 -1.72 33.56
C PRO A 25 16.54 -3.17 33.89
N LYS A 26 15.23 -3.44 33.96
CA LYS A 26 14.68 -4.62 34.65
C LYS A 26 14.92 -5.93 33.88
N SER A 27 15.36 -5.86 32.63
CA SER A 27 15.70 -7.03 31.80
C SER A 27 16.28 -6.58 30.46
N ASN A 28 17.25 -7.32 29.91
CA ASN A 28 17.77 -7.11 28.55
C ASN A 28 16.66 -7.14 27.47
N SER A 29 15.53 -7.79 27.73
CA SER A 29 14.41 -7.87 26.78
C SER A 29 13.72 -6.53 26.51
N GLU A 30 13.61 -5.65 27.50
CA GLU A 30 12.95 -4.35 27.32
C GLU A 30 13.76 -3.42 26.41
N PHE A 31 15.10 -3.50 26.51
CA PHE A 31 16.00 -2.74 25.66
C PHE A 31 15.85 -3.13 24.17
N TRP A 32 15.82 -4.42 23.87
CA TRP A 32 15.64 -4.89 22.48
C TRP A 32 14.30 -4.47 21.88
N LEU A 33 13.21 -4.49 22.67
CA LEU A 33 11.90 -4.02 22.20
C LEU A 33 11.96 -2.53 21.81
N THR A 34 12.60 -1.68 22.60
CA THR A 34 12.72 -0.25 22.26
C THR A 34 13.49 -0.01 20.96
N ILE A 35 14.58 -0.75 20.72
CA ILE A 35 15.33 -0.66 19.45
C ILE A 35 14.44 -1.07 18.27
N ILE A 36 13.70 -2.16 18.40
CA ILE A 36 12.82 -2.65 17.33
C ILE A 36 11.76 -1.60 16.96
N TRP A 37 11.10 -1.00 17.96
CA TRP A 37 10.05 -0.02 17.74
C TRP A 37 10.55 1.33 17.20
N ILE A 38 11.74 1.78 17.63
CA ILE A 38 12.27 3.11 17.26
C ILE A 38 13.05 3.06 15.94
N VAL A 39 13.74 1.95 15.66
CA VAL A 39 14.67 1.86 14.54
C VAL A 39 14.14 0.91 13.47
N VAL A 40 13.85 -0.34 13.82
CA VAL A 40 13.56 -1.39 12.82
C VAL A 40 12.24 -1.14 12.10
N ILE A 41 11.16 -0.86 12.84
CA ILE A 41 9.82 -0.65 12.24
C ILE A 41 9.79 0.59 11.34
N PRO A 42 10.29 1.79 11.76
CA PRO A 42 10.34 2.94 10.88
C PRO A 42 11.21 2.74 9.65
N LEU A 43 12.37 2.07 9.77
CA LEU A 43 13.22 1.76 8.62
C LEU A 43 12.51 0.84 7.62
N ALA A 44 11.82 -0.21 8.10
CA ALA A 44 11.02 -1.07 7.24
C ALA A 44 9.92 -0.27 6.52
N GLY A 45 9.22 0.61 7.23
CA GLY A 45 8.20 1.49 6.65
C GLY A 45 8.76 2.47 5.62
N ILE A 46 9.97 3.01 5.83
CA ILE A 46 10.66 3.84 4.85
C ILE A 46 10.96 3.03 3.58
N ILE A 47 11.52 1.82 3.71
CA ILE A 47 11.83 0.95 2.57
C ILE A 47 10.55 0.62 1.79
N THR A 48 9.49 0.19 2.48
CA THR A 48 8.18 -0.08 1.85
C THR A 48 7.65 1.18 1.16
N GLY A 49 7.70 2.33 1.83
CA GLY A 49 7.27 3.60 1.27
C GLY A 49 8.04 3.99 0.00
N MET A 50 9.35 3.79 -0.03
CA MET A 50 10.18 4.04 -1.23
C MET A 50 9.78 3.12 -2.39
N VAL A 51 9.54 1.84 -2.13
CA VAL A 51 9.10 0.88 -3.15
C VAL A 51 7.74 1.28 -3.72
N PHE A 52 6.76 1.57 -2.85
CA PHE A 52 5.43 1.99 -3.29
C PHE A 52 5.45 3.31 -4.05
N LEU A 53 6.27 4.27 -3.62
CA LEU A 53 6.44 5.54 -4.30
C LEU A 53 7.07 5.34 -5.69
N GLY A 54 8.13 4.52 -5.78
CA GLY A 54 8.79 4.21 -7.05
C GLY A 54 7.84 3.53 -8.04
N LEU A 55 7.13 2.49 -7.61
CA LEU A 55 6.11 1.81 -8.43
C LEU A 55 4.98 2.77 -8.81
N GLY A 56 4.55 3.63 -7.88
CA GLY A 56 3.52 4.63 -8.13
C GLY A 56 3.93 5.66 -9.18
N ILE A 57 5.17 6.15 -9.16
CA ILE A 57 5.71 7.07 -10.17
C ILE A 57 5.77 6.37 -11.53
N GLN A 58 6.37 5.18 -11.59
CA GLN A 58 6.49 4.41 -12.83
C GLN A 58 5.11 4.13 -13.46
N ASN A 59 4.17 3.64 -12.65
CA ASN A 59 2.82 3.34 -13.12
C ASN A 59 2.06 4.61 -13.52
N ARG A 60 2.31 5.73 -12.82
CA ARG A 60 1.69 7.01 -13.15
C ARG A 60 2.19 7.54 -14.49
N GLU A 61 3.48 7.46 -14.77
CA GLU A 61 4.04 7.80 -16.08
C GLU A 61 3.45 6.90 -17.17
N SER A 62 3.51 5.57 -17.00
CA SER A 62 2.91 4.64 -17.97
C SER A 62 1.40 4.82 -18.18
N SER A 63 0.67 5.38 -17.20
CA SER A 63 -0.77 5.66 -17.32
C SER A 63 -1.10 7.01 -17.97
N LYS A 64 -0.13 7.92 -18.06
CA LYS A 64 -0.31 9.22 -18.74
C LYS A 64 -0.25 9.06 -20.25
N ASP A 65 0.57 8.13 -20.72
CA ASP A 65 0.76 7.83 -22.14
C ASP A 65 -0.41 7.02 -22.72
N LEU A 66 -1.35 6.58 -21.87
CA LEU A 66 -2.57 5.90 -22.32
C LEU A 66 -3.58 6.92 -22.86
N ASP A 67 -3.95 6.76 -24.12
CA ASP A 67 -5.04 7.50 -24.75
C ASP A 67 -5.99 6.53 -25.45
N SER A 68 -7.12 6.23 -24.79
CA SER A 68 -8.11 5.32 -25.32
C SER A 68 -8.73 5.76 -26.65
N SER A 69 -8.71 7.05 -26.96
CA SER A 69 -9.27 7.58 -28.21
C SER A 69 -8.31 7.47 -29.39
N VAL A 70 -7.01 7.35 -29.12
CA VAL A 70 -5.96 7.14 -30.11
C VAL A 70 -5.65 5.66 -30.26
N ASP A 71 -5.62 4.93 -29.15
CA ASP A 71 -5.23 3.51 -29.12
C ASP A 71 -6.34 2.58 -29.62
N PHE A 72 -7.60 3.03 -29.56
CA PHE A 72 -8.75 2.25 -29.96
C PHE A 72 -9.69 3.04 -30.84
N VAL A 73 -10.34 2.33 -31.75
CA VAL A 73 -11.43 2.84 -32.58
C VAL A 73 -12.68 2.03 -32.25
N GLN A 74 -13.80 2.73 -32.09
CA GLN A 74 -15.11 2.10 -31.95
C GLN A 74 -15.55 1.56 -33.32
N LEU A 75 -15.99 0.31 -33.35
CA LEU A 75 -16.54 -0.31 -34.55
C LEU A 75 -17.89 0.32 -34.91
N GLU A 76 -18.15 0.49 -36.21
CA GLU A 76 -19.44 1.01 -36.69
C GLU A 76 -20.59 0.03 -36.39
N ASN A 77 -20.30 -1.27 -36.51
CA ASN A 77 -21.24 -2.34 -36.19
C ASN A 77 -21.15 -2.72 -34.71
N LYS A 78 -22.31 -2.95 -34.12
CA LYS A 78 -22.42 -3.43 -32.74
C LYS A 78 -22.00 -4.89 -32.64
N CYS A 79 -21.44 -5.25 -31.50
CA CYS A 79 -21.15 -6.61 -31.12
C CYS A 79 -22.34 -7.24 -30.39
N THR A 80 -22.60 -8.52 -30.61
CA THR A 80 -23.68 -9.26 -29.94
C THR A 80 -23.11 -10.19 -28.87
N ILE A 81 -23.58 -10.08 -27.62
CA ILE A 81 -23.16 -10.99 -26.56
C ILE A 81 -23.76 -12.37 -26.81
N SER A 82 -22.92 -13.39 -26.98
CA SER A 82 -23.36 -14.76 -27.29
C SER A 82 -23.45 -15.64 -26.04
N GLU A 83 -22.49 -15.53 -25.13
CA GLU A 83 -22.45 -16.32 -23.90
C GLU A 83 -21.85 -15.50 -22.75
N ILE A 84 -22.34 -15.72 -21.54
CA ILE A 84 -21.79 -15.13 -20.32
C ILE A 84 -21.41 -16.25 -19.36
N THR A 85 -20.12 -16.34 -19.05
CA THR A 85 -19.60 -17.34 -18.13
C THR A 85 -19.14 -16.67 -16.84
N PHE A 86 -19.69 -17.10 -15.70
CA PHE A 86 -19.14 -16.73 -14.40
C PHE A 86 -17.80 -17.45 -14.19
N ILE A 87 -16.74 -16.68 -13.93
CA ILE A 87 -15.40 -17.24 -13.74
C ILE A 87 -15.15 -17.49 -12.26
N LYS A 88 -15.20 -16.42 -11.45
CA LYS A 88 -14.87 -16.52 -10.03
C LYS A 88 -15.38 -15.32 -9.26
N THR A 89 -15.45 -15.52 -7.95
CA THR A 89 -15.60 -14.45 -6.98
C THR A 89 -14.25 -14.18 -6.32
N ILE A 90 -13.87 -12.91 -6.24
CA ILE A 90 -12.69 -12.42 -5.54
C ILE A 90 -13.15 -11.79 -4.23
N GLN A 91 -12.69 -12.35 -3.10
CA GLN A 91 -12.86 -11.73 -1.79
C GLN A 91 -11.81 -10.62 -1.64
N LYS A 92 -12.28 -9.37 -1.48
CA LYS A 92 -11.39 -8.29 -1.08
C LYS A 92 -11.10 -8.39 0.40
N THR A 93 -9.81 -8.33 0.69
CA THR A 93 -9.28 -8.27 2.05
C THR A 93 -8.67 -6.90 2.22
N GLY A 94 -9.24 -6.10 3.13
CA GLY A 94 -8.67 -4.83 3.55
C GLY A 94 -7.69 -4.99 4.70
N ASP A 95 -7.41 -3.87 5.34
CA ASP A 95 -6.45 -3.82 6.44
C ASP A 95 -6.82 -4.79 7.57
N LYS A 96 -5.77 -5.43 8.12
CA LYS A 96 -5.87 -6.40 9.22
C LYS A 96 -6.65 -7.68 8.87
N GLY A 97 -6.66 -8.07 7.58
CA GLY A 97 -7.31 -9.30 7.15
C GLY A 97 -8.84 -9.23 7.18
N LYS A 98 -9.42 -8.05 7.39
CA LYS A 98 -10.87 -7.87 7.36
C LYS A 98 -11.34 -8.00 5.93
N LYS A 99 -12.31 -8.88 5.71
CA LYS A 99 -13.01 -8.95 4.43
C LYS A 99 -13.79 -7.63 4.24
N THR A 100 -13.52 -6.90 3.15
CA THR A 100 -14.05 -5.54 2.90
C THR A 100 -15.00 -5.46 1.72
N GLY A 101 -15.15 -6.54 0.97
CA GLY A 101 -16.03 -6.56 -0.19
C GLY A 101 -15.87 -7.84 -0.99
N CYS A 102 -16.79 -8.05 -1.91
CA CYS A 102 -16.73 -9.13 -2.89
C CYS A 102 -16.80 -8.57 -4.30
N GLU A 103 -16.11 -9.24 -5.20
CA GLU A 103 -15.99 -8.86 -6.59
C GLU A 103 -16.27 -10.09 -7.46
N ASP A 104 -17.33 -10.07 -8.24
CA ASP A 104 -17.64 -11.16 -9.17
C ASP A 104 -17.04 -10.86 -10.54
N VAL A 105 -16.44 -11.88 -11.16
CA VAL A 105 -15.76 -11.80 -12.45
C VAL A 105 -16.55 -12.60 -13.47
N TYR A 106 -17.03 -11.91 -14.50
CA TYR A 106 -17.70 -12.50 -15.64
C TYR A 106 -16.82 -12.41 -16.88
N GLN A 107 -16.91 -13.44 -17.71
CA GLN A 107 -16.33 -13.52 -19.03
C GLN A 107 -17.46 -13.47 -20.04
N TYR A 108 -17.39 -12.55 -20.98
CA TYR A 108 -18.36 -12.38 -22.05
C TYR A 108 -17.75 -12.89 -23.34
N TRP A 109 -18.43 -13.87 -23.93
CA TRP A 109 -18.22 -14.25 -25.31
C TRP A 109 -19.14 -13.42 -26.17
N PHE A 110 -18.62 -12.86 -27.25
CA PHE A 110 -19.38 -12.00 -28.13
C PHE A 110 -18.97 -12.20 -29.58
N THR A 111 -19.89 -11.93 -30.48
CA THR A 111 -19.64 -11.93 -31.91
C THR A 111 -19.58 -10.51 -32.45
N ALA A 112 -18.65 -10.28 -33.38
CA ALA A 112 -18.41 -8.99 -33.98
C ALA A 112 -18.52 -9.12 -35.49
N LEU A 113 -19.75 -8.96 -36.00
CA LEU A 113 -20.05 -9.12 -37.41
C LEU A 113 -19.34 -7.98 -38.20
N ASN A 114 -18.75 -8.34 -39.35
CA ASN A 114 -18.09 -7.43 -40.30
C ASN A 114 -16.73 -6.85 -39.86
N LEU A 115 -16.01 -7.47 -38.93
CA LEU A 115 -14.59 -7.13 -38.69
C LEU A 115 -13.71 -7.33 -39.94
N GLN A 116 -14.08 -8.29 -40.79
CA GLN A 116 -13.31 -8.71 -41.95
C GLN A 116 -13.32 -7.68 -43.11
N ASP A 117 -14.32 -6.80 -43.14
CA ASP A 117 -14.52 -5.87 -44.26
C ASP A 117 -13.62 -4.63 -44.18
N GLU A 118 -13.10 -4.29 -42.99
CA GLU A 118 -12.36 -3.05 -42.76
C GLU A 118 -10.83 -3.20 -42.80
N ASP A 119 -10.28 -4.35 -42.38
CA ASP A 119 -8.83 -4.51 -42.18
C ASP A 119 -8.34 -5.91 -42.58
N PRO A 120 -7.29 -6.02 -43.44
CA PRO A 120 -6.75 -7.31 -43.87
C PRO A 120 -6.23 -8.18 -42.72
N VAL A 121 -5.88 -7.57 -41.57
CA VAL A 121 -5.42 -8.34 -40.40
C VAL A 121 -6.52 -9.23 -39.83
N TYR A 122 -7.79 -8.82 -39.93
CA TYR A 122 -8.92 -9.57 -39.39
C TYR A 122 -9.53 -10.58 -40.38
N GLN A 123 -9.12 -10.56 -41.66
CA GLN A 123 -9.66 -11.45 -42.70
C GLN A 123 -9.35 -12.95 -42.47
N ASN A 124 -8.29 -13.25 -41.72
CA ASN A 124 -7.88 -14.63 -41.43
C ASN A 124 -8.49 -15.19 -40.14
N ILE A 125 -9.32 -14.41 -39.44
CA ILE A 125 -9.96 -14.87 -38.21
C ILE A 125 -11.16 -15.73 -38.59
N THR A 126 -11.01 -17.03 -38.44
CA THR A 126 -12.04 -18.03 -38.79
C THR A 126 -13.14 -18.15 -37.75
N ASN A 127 -12.91 -17.63 -36.54
CA ASN A 127 -13.88 -17.63 -35.45
C ASN A 127 -14.25 -16.19 -35.09
N ASP A 128 -15.47 -15.76 -35.42
CA ASP A 128 -15.97 -14.43 -35.07
C ASP A 128 -16.30 -14.27 -33.58
N THR A 129 -15.85 -15.21 -32.72
CA THR A 129 -16.16 -15.20 -31.29
C THR A 129 -14.95 -14.72 -30.50
N PHE A 130 -15.15 -13.61 -29.80
CA PHE A 130 -14.12 -12.95 -28.99
C PHE A 130 -14.48 -13.01 -27.51
N VAL A 131 -13.47 -12.81 -26.67
CA VAL A 131 -13.60 -12.85 -25.22
C VAL A 131 -13.28 -11.50 -24.61
N SER A 132 -14.18 -10.99 -23.76
CA SER A 132 -13.95 -9.83 -22.91
C SER A 132 -14.21 -10.14 -21.44
N PHE A 133 -13.60 -9.38 -20.54
CA PHE A 133 -13.74 -9.56 -19.10
C PHE A 133 -14.42 -8.34 -18.47
N ASP A 134 -15.42 -8.58 -17.61
CA ASP A 134 -16.07 -7.49 -16.89
C ASP A 134 -15.11 -6.77 -15.94
N LYS A 135 -15.47 -5.53 -15.62
CA LYS A 135 -15.15 -4.95 -14.34
C LYS A 135 -15.80 -5.78 -13.23
N HIS A 136 -15.02 -5.95 -12.18
CA HIS A 136 -15.46 -6.58 -10.96
C HIS A 136 -16.75 -5.92 -10.42
N GLN A 137 -17.86 -6.64 -10.44
CA GLN A 137 -19.11 -6.16 -9.85
C GLN A 137 -18.97 -6.15 -8.33
N LYS A 138 -18.98 -4.95 -7.75
CA LYS A 138 -18.77 -4.78 -6.31
C LYS A 138 -20.05 -5.17 -5.56
N ARG A 139 -19.89 -6.06 -4.60
CA ARG A 139 -20.93 -6.37 -3.61
C ARG A 139 -20.65 -5.64 -2.31
N ASP A 140 -21.71 -5.06 -1.75
CA ASP A 140 -21.69 -4.47 -0.41
C ASP A 140 -21.87 -5.57 0.65
N THR A 141 -20.91 -6.49 0.70
CA THR A 141 -20.90 -7.59 1.67
C THR A 141 -19.48 -7.97 2.05
N ASN A 142 -19.30 -8.24 3.34
CA ASN A 142 -18.02 -8.68 3.89
C ASN A 142 -17.80 -10.18 3.75
N ASP A 143 -18.76 -10.99 3.29
CA ASP A 143 -18.54 -12.44 3.15
C ASP A 143 -19.09 -12.98 1.84
N CYS A 144 -18.18 -13.32 0.93
CA CYS A 144 -18.51 -13.75 -0.43
C CYS A 144 -19.18 -15.12 -0.49
N SER A 145 -18.97 -15.97 0.51
CA SER A 145 -19.51 -17.33 0.54
C SER A 145 -21.00 -17.36 0.87
N ARG A 146 -21.54 -16.29 1.45
CA ARG A 146 -22.93 -16.21 1.93
C ARG A 146 -23.81 -15.27 1.12
N SER A 147 -23.21 -14.42 0.30
CA SER A 147 -23.92 -13.48 -0.53
C SER A 147 -24.22 -14.06 -1.91
N THR A 148 -25.40 -13.74 -2.43
CA THR A 148 -25.77 -13.99 -3.83
C THR A 148 -24.80 -13.22 -4.73
N ARG A 149 -24.51 -13.80 -5.90
CA ARG A 149 -23.75 -13.12 -6.95
C ARG A 149 -24.57 -11.95 -7.49
N VAL A 150 -23.90 -10.89 -7.93
CA VAL A 150 -24.58 -9.84 -8.69
C VAL A 150 -24.76 -10.34 -10.11
N ASP A 151 -25.91 -10.08 -10.71
CA ASP A 151 -26.15 -10.37 -12.12
C ASP A 151 -25.09 -9.65 -13.00
N PRO A 152 -24.72 -10.24 -14.15
CA PRO A 152 -23.77 -9.60 -15.08
C PRO A 152 -24.30 -8.26 -15.57
N LEU A 153 -23.41 -7.37 -16.00
CA LEU A 153 -23.78 -6.03 -16.48
C LEU A 153 -24.54 -6.06 -17.79
N LEU A 154 -24.18 -7.02 -18.65
CA LEU A 154 -24.77 -7.25 -19.96
C LEU A 154 -25.54 -8.57 -19.93
N GLU A 155 -26.53 -8.70 -20.81
CA GLU A 155 -27.33 -9.91 -20.99
C GLU A 155 -26.96 -10.62 -22.30
N VAL A 156 -27.34 -11.89 -22.41
CA VAL A 156 -27.15 -12.66 -23.65
C VAL A 156 -28.07 -12.09 -24.72
N ASN A 157 -27.53 -11.92 -25.93
CA ASN A 157 -28.10 -11.24 -27.10
C ASN A 157 -28.13 -9.70 -27.02
N ASP A 158 -27.50 -9.08 -26.02
CA ASP A 158 -27.34 -7.62 -26.02
C ASP A 158 -26.46 -7.16 -27.20
N GLU A 159 -26.90 -6.10 -27.88
CA GLU A 159 -26.13 -5.39 -28.89
C GLU A 159 -25.38 -4.21 -28.25
N VAL A 160 -24.07 -4.32 -28.17
CA VAL A 160 -23.20 -3.35 -27.47
C VAL A 160 -22.17 -2.76 -28.41
N ASP A 161 -21.74 -1.54 -28.11
CA ASP A 161 -20.59 -0.95 -28.78
C ASP A 161 -19.35 -1.79 -28.49
N CYS A 162 -18.46 -1.89 -29.48
CA CYS A 162 -17.20 -2.60 -29.32
C CYS A 162 -16.03 -1.83 -29.92
N TRP A 163 -14.86 -2.12 -29.38
CA TRP A 163 -13.64 -1.39 -29.66
C TRP A 163 -12.56 -2.37 -30.13
N ARG A 164 -11.85 -1.96 -31.17
CA ARG A 164 -10.64 -2.63 -31.67
C ARG A 164 -9.44 -1.70 -31.56
N PRO A 165 -8.21 -2.24 -31.52
CA PRO A 165 -7.01 -1.41 -31.61
C PRO A 165 -7.04 -0.56 -32.88
N SER A 166 -6.58 0.69 -32.79
CA SER A 166 -6.46 1.59 -33.95
C SER A 166 -5.39 1.12 -34.95
N GLN A 167 -4.38 0.41 -34.45
CA GLN A 167 -3.31 -0.21 -35.23
C GLN A 167 -3.29 -1.72 -34.93
N PRO A 168 -3.88 -2.56 -35.80
CA PRO A 168 -3.87 -4.00 -35.60
C PRO A 168 -2.46 -4.57 -35.50
N GLY A 169 -2.26 -5.59 -34.66
CA GLY A 169 -0.97 -6.25 -34.45
C GLY A 169 0.05 -5.44 -33.65
N THR A 170 -0.32 -4.26 -33.14
CA THR A 170 0.54 -3.48 -32.24
C THR A 170 0.40 -3.99 -30.81
N ASP A 171 1.53 -4.17 -30.13
CA ASP A 171 1.54 -4.48 -28.70
C ASP A 171 0.93 -3.32 -27.91
N LEU A 172 -0.29 -3.54 -27.44
CA LEU A 172 -0.97 -2.59 -26.58
C LEU A 172 -0.36 -2.58 -25.18
N ASN A 173 -0.48 -1.44 -24.51
CA ASN A 173 -0.03 -1.31 -23.14
C ASN A 173 -0.78 -2.29 -22.23
N LYS A 174 -0.04 -2.98 -21.34
CA LYS A 174 -0.55 -3.98 -20.37
C LYS A 174 -1.70 -3.51 -19.47
N TRP A 175 -1.96 -2.20 -19.39
CA TRP A 175 -3.09 -1.65 -18.65
C TRP A 175 -4.44 -1.93 -19.30
N TYR A 176 -4.46 -2.11 -20.62
CA TYR A 176 -5.66 -2.54 -21.33
C TYR A 176 -5.92 -4.03 -21.07
N ARG A 177 -7.15 -4.36 -20.66
CA ARG A 177 -7.54 -5.73 -20.32
C ARG A 177 -8.04 -6.46 -21.56
N CYS A 178 -7.10 -6.84 -22.42
CA CYS A 178 -7.38 -7.68 -23.57
C CYS A 178 -7.69 -9.11 -23.10
N GLY A 179 -8.83 -9.66 -23.54
CA GLY A 179 -9.22 -11.04 -23.25
C GLY A 179 -8.91 -12.03 -24.39
N ASN A 180 -8.40 -11.51 -25.51
CA ASN A 180 -8.05 -12.23 -26.74
C ASN A 180 -6.79 -11.59 -27.36
N GLU A 181 -6.17 -12.26 -28.33
CA GLU A 181 -4.92 -11.83 -28.96
C GLU A 181 -5.11 -10.54 -29.78
N GLU A 182 -6.29 -10.35 -30.35
CA GLU A 182 -6.67 -9.20 -31.16
C GLU A 182 -7.05 -7.95 -30.33
N CYS A 183 -7.17 -8.11 -29.01
CA CYS A 183 -7.64 -7.12 -28.05
C CYS A 183 -8.98 -6.44 -28.41
N ILE A 184 -9.91 -7.17 -29.02
CA ILE A 184 -11.27 -6.68 -29.24
C ILE A 184 -12.05 -6.76 -27.94
N LYS A 185 -12.79 -5.71 -27.58
CA LYS A 185 -13.54 -5.64 -26.32
C LYS A 185 -14.89 -4.97 -26.46
N VAL A 186 -15.80 -5.36 -25.58
CA VAL A 186 -17.16 -4.79 -25.42
C VAL A 186 -17.28 -3.82 -24.26
N PHE A 187 -16.17 -3.53 -23.57
CA PHE A 187 -16.12 -2.50 -22.54
C PHE A 187 -15.27 -1.32 -23.01
N PRO A 188 -15.67 -0.07 -22.74
CA PRO A 188 -14.95 1.11 -23.20
C PRO A 188 -13.48 1.09 -22.78
N PRO A 189 -12.50 1.33 -23.68
CA PRO A 189 -11.09 1.41 -23.31
C PRO A 189 -10.79 2.53 -22.30
N ALA A 190 -11.57 3.61 -22.30
CA ALA A 190 -11.44 4.72 -21.36
C ALA A 190 -11.53 4.26 -19.89
N ASP A 191 -12.34 3.23 -19.64
CA ASP A 191 -12.51 2.65 -18.32
C ASP A 191 -11.23 1.95 -17.79
N ASP A 192 -10.46 1.33 -18.68
CA ASP A 192 -9.17 0.74 -18.33
C ASP A 192 -8.13 1.82 -18.02
N VAL A 193 -8.15 2.93 -18.78
CA VAL A 193 -7.29 4.09 -18.55
C VAL A 193 -7.57 4.71 -17.17
N ASP A 194 -8.84 4.94 -16.84
CA ASP A 194 -9.23 5.50 -15.54
C ASP A 194 -8.85 4.56 -14.40
N ARG A 195 -9.00 3.24 -14.58
CA ARG A 195 -8.55 2.26 -13.61
C ARG A 195 -7.03 2.29 -13.42
N ALA A 196 -6.27 2.34 -14.50
CA ALA A 196 -4.81 2.43 -14.45
C ALA A 196 -4.36 3.69 -13.68
N ARG A 197 -4.96 4.84 -13.98
CA ARG A 197 -4.70 6.11 -13.29
C ARG A 197 -5.06 6.04 -11.80
N ASN A 198 -6.19 5.43 -11.45
CA ASN A 198 -6.59 5.25 -10.05
C ASN A 198 -5.64 4.33 -9.28
N ILE A 199 -5.21 3.20 -9.87
CA ILE A 199 -4.24 2.29 -9.26
C ILE A 199 -2.91 3.01 -9.05
N ALA A 200 -2.38 3.67 -10.08
CA ALA A 200 -1.14 4.43 -10.00
C ALA A 200 -1.22 5.55 -8.95
N GLY A 201 -2.33 6.30 -8.92
CA GLY A 201 -2.59 7.34 -7.93
C GLY A 201 -2.62 6.81 -6.50
N SER A 202 -3.28 5.67 -6.27
CA SER A 202 -3.36 5.04 -4.94
C SER A 202 -1.99 4.57 -4.43
N GLN A 203 -1.15 3.99 -5.31
CA GLN A 203 0.20 3.55 -4.98
C GLN A 203 1.11 4.73 -4.66
N TYR A 204 1.06 5.78 -5.49
CA TYR A 204 1.80 7.01 -5.27
C TYR A 204 1.45 7.65 -3.93
N LEU A 205 0.15 7.83 -3.66
CA LEU A 205 -0.32 8.43 -2.40
C LEU A 205 0.05 7.55 -1.18
N GLY A 206 -0.13 6.24 -1.30
CA GLY A 206 0.25 5.28 -0.26
C GLY A 206 1.74 5.35 0.06
N GLY A 207 2.60 5.45 -0.96
CA GLY A 207 4.05 5.63 -0.80
C GLY A 207 4.40 6.91 -0.04
N ILE A 208 3.79 8.05 -0.40
CA ILE A 208 4.01 9.33 0.30
C ILE A 208 3.60 9.25 1.77
N ILE A 209 2.42 8.69 2.06
CA ILE A 209 1.90 8.57 3.42
C ILE A 209 2.83 7.68 4.26
N ALA A 210 3.21 6.51 3.74
CA ALA A 210 4.11 5.59 4.43
C ALA A 210 5.47 6.25 4.75
N LEU A 211 6.09 6.90 3.75
CA LEU A 211 7.37 7.59 3.94
C LEU A 211 7.28 8.71 4.99
N SER A 212 6.23 9.51 4.93
CA SER A 212 6.06 10.66 5.82
C SER A 212 5.86 10.21 7.28
N VAL A 213 4.99 9.22 7.50
CA VAL A 213 4.72 8.68 8.84
C VAL A 213 5.97 8.01 9.41
N SER A 214 6.64 7.16 8.65
CA SER A 214 7.83 6.45 9.13
C SER A 214 9.01 7.39 9.40
N SER A 215 9.21 8.41 8.55
CA SER A 215 10.25 9.43 8.78
C SER A 215 9.95 10.26 10.03
N GLY A 216 8.69 10.66 10.23
CA GLY A 216 8.26 11.36 11.44
C GLY A 216 8.50 10.55 12.72
N MET A 217 8.16 9.25 12.69
CA MET A 217 8.41 8.34 13.82
C MET A 217 9.91 8.22 14.13
N LEU A 218 10.77 8.13 13.11
CA LEU A 218 12.22 8.03 13.30
C LEU A 218 12.80 9.30 13.93
N VAL A 219 12.37 10.49 13.50
CA VAL A 219 12.81 11.77 14.08
C VAL A 219 12.36 11.90 15.54
N ILE A 220 11.08 11.65 15.83
CA ILE A 220 10.53 11.73 17.19
C ILE A 220 11.23 10.71 18.10
N GLY A 221 11.38 9.46 17.64
CA GLY A 221 12.08 8.40 18.36
C GLY A 221 13.54 8.76 18.66
N SER A 222 14.22 9.39 17.71
CA SER A 222 15.60 9.88 17.89
C SER A 222 15.70 10.99 18.93
N VAL A 223 14.78 11.96 18.92
CA VAL A 223 14.72 13.05 19.91
C VAL A 223 14.44 12.51 21.32
N ILE A 224 13.48 11.59 21.46
CA ILE A 224 13.17 10.96 22.73
C ILE A 224 14.37 10.17 23.25
N THR A 225 15.00 9.35 22.40
CA THR A 225 16.17 8.55 22.79
C THR A 225 17.33 9.44 23.24
N TRP A 226 17.57 10.53 22.51
CA TRP A 226 18.57 11.54 22.89
C TRP A 226 18.24 12.21 24.22
N TRP A 227 16.99 12.62 24.43
CA TRP A 227 16.53 13.24 25.68
C TRP A 227 16.65 12.29 26.88
N LEU A 228 16.24 11.03 26.72
CA LEU A 228 16.37 9.99 27.75
C LEU A 228 17.84 9.72 28.06
N ARG A 229 18.70 9.61 27.04
CA ARG A 229 20.14 9.44 27.22
C ARG A 229 20.72 10.57 28.06
N LYS A 230 20.41 11.83 27.73
CA LYS A 230 20.87 13.00 28.47
C LYS A 230 20.38 13.02 29.93
N LYS A 231 19.15 12.58 30.18
CA LYS A 231 18.54 12.59 31.52
C LYS A 231 19.07 11.48 32.44
N TYR A 232 19.27 10.27 31.91
CA TYR A 232 19.66 9.10 32.70
C TYR A 232 21.17 8.84 32.73
N TYR A 233 21.88 9.30 31.71
CA TYR A 233 23.34 9.27 31.65
C TYR A 233 23.83 10.72 31.58
N PRO A 234 23.64 11.52 32.64
CA PRO A 234 24.30 12.81 32.73
C PRO A 234 25.79 12.51 32.63
N GLU A 235 26.39 12.95 31.54
CA GLU A 235 27.80 12.74 31.24
C GLU A 235 28.64 12.96 32.50
N THR A 236 29.19 11.89 33.07
CA THR A 236 30.29 11.97 34.05
C THR A 236 31.56 12.41 33.31
N ILE A 237 31.50 13.56 32.63
CA ILE A 237 32.63 14.22 31.98
C ILE A 237 33.59 14.83 33.02
N ALA A 238 33.25 14.79 34.32
CA ALA A 238 34.01 15.51 35.33
C ALA A 238 35.23 14.77 35.94
N SER A 239 35.54 13.50 35.63
CA SER A 239 36.57 12.77 36.40
C SER A 239 37.58 11.96 35.59
N ASN A 240 38.20 12.57 34.57
CA ASN A 240 39.48 12.04 34.08
C ASN A 240 40.46 13.09 33.53
N ARG A 241 40.51 14.29 34.14
CA ARG A 241 41.61 15.25 33.91
C ARG A 241 42.87 14.96 34.74
N ASN A 242 42.91 13.84 35.47
CA ASN A 242 44.08 13.41 36.24
C ASN A 242 44.65 12.07 35.72
N LEU A 243 44.68 11.86 34.40
CA LEU A 243 45.60 10.86 33.86
C LEU A 243 47.01 11.41 34.08
N PRO A 244 47.85 10.77 34.93
CA PRO A 244 49.22 11.23 35.13
C PRO A 244 49.92 11.19 33.77
N THR A 245 50.51 12.32 33.37
CA THR A 245 51.53 12.36 32.32
C THR A 245 52.57 11.30 32.64
N ALA A 246 52.51 10.16 31.92
CA ALA A 246 53.55 9.16 31.95
C ALA A 246 54.83 9.80 31.40
N ARG A 247 55.68 10.27 32.32
CA ARG A 247 57.07 10.65 32.02
C ARG A 247 57.77 9.37 31.58
N PHE A 248 57.97 9.22 30.27
CA PHE A 248 58.94 8.29 29.72
C PHE A 248 60.34 8.76 30.15
N LEU A 249 60.88 8.12 31.18
CA LEU A 249 62.32 8.14 31.46
C LEU A 249 62.96 7.13 30.49
N TRP A 250 63.76 7.65 29.56
CA TRP A 250 64.71 6.87 28.77
C TRP A 250 66.01 6.84 29.57
N ASP A 251 66.37 5.65 30.06
CA ASP A 251 67.74 5.28 30.42
C ASP A 251 68.26 4.29 29.36
#